data_AF-A0A3C2B9E6-F1
#
_entry.id   AF-A0A3C2B9E6-F1
#
_cell.length_a   1.000
_cell.length_b   1.000
_cell.length_c   1.000
_cell.angle_alpha   90.00
_cell.angle_beta   90.00
_cell.angle_gamma   90.00
#
_symmetry.space_group_name_H-M   'P 1'
#
loop_
_entity.id
_entity.type
_entity.pdbx_description
1 polymer ?
#
loop_
_entity_poly.entity_id
_entity_poly.type
_entity_poly.pdbx_seq_one_letter_code
_entity_poly.pdbx_strand_id
1 'polypeptide(L)' 'GGGKSTVARLLVRFYDVDEGAVELDGVDVRDLTLADLRHAVSIVFEDTFLFNDSVAANIAFSRPDASNDDIERAAR' A
#
# COMPACT_ATOMS: atom_id res chain seq x y z
N GLY A 1 15.02 -2.39 -16.03
CA GLY A 1 13.77 -1.80 -16.55
C GLY A 1 12.85 -2.85 -17.14
N GLY A 2 12.25 -3.71 -16.31
CA GLY A 2 11.36 -4.78 -16.77
C GLY A 2 9.88 -4.55 -16.45
N GLY A 3 9.45 -3.30 -16.23
CA GLY A 3 8.04 -2.94 -16.00
C GLY A 3 7.45 -3.29 -14.62
N LYS A 4 8.15 -4.04 -13.75
CA LYS A 4 7.65 -4.43 -12.42
C LYS A 4 7.11 -3.28 -11.58
N SER A 5 7.86 -2.17 -11.49
CA SER A 5 7.44 -0.98 -10.75
C SER A 5 6.22 -0.32 -11.39
N THR A 6 6.07 -0.39 -12.72
CA THR A 6 4.88 0.09 -13.42
C THR A 6 3.67 -0.74 -13.06
N VAL A 7 3.77 -2.08 -13.09
CA VAL A 7 2.68 -2.99 -12.70
C VAL A 7 2.24 -2.74 -11.26
N ALA A 8 3.19 -2.61 -10.33
CA ALA A 8 2.88 -2.31 -8.93
C ALA A 8 2.12 -0.97 -8.78
N ARG A 9 2.52 0.06 -9.54
CA ARG A 9 1.86 1.38 -9.51
C ARG A 9 0.47 1.37 -10.15
N LEU A 10 0.24 0.56 -11.18
CA LEU A 10 -1.09 0.37 -11.76
C LEU A 10 -2.04 -0.35 -10.79
N LEU A 11 -1.55 -1.37 -10.08
CA LEU A 11 -2.35 -2.14 -9.13
C LEU A 11 -2.94 -1.27 -8.00
N VAL A 12 -2.17 -0.31 -7.47
CA VAL A 12 -2.65 0.62 -6.42
C VAL A 12 -3.23 1.91 -6.99
N ARG A 13 -3.45 1.94 -8.31
CA ARG A 13 -4.03 3.07 -9.03
C ARG A 13 -3.29 4.39 -8.81
N PHE A 14 -1.96 4.34 -8.81
CA PHE A 14 -1.13 5.55 -8.99
C PHE A 14 -1.23 6.07 -10.43
N TYR A 15 -1.55 5.17 -11.38
CA TYR A 15 -1.92 5.48 -12.75
C TYR A 15 -3.11 4.61 -13.15
N ASP A 16 -3.92 5.07 -14.10
CA ASP A 16 -4.92 4.26 -14.78
C ASP A 16 -4.34 3.73 -16.10
N VAL A 17 -4.87 2.60 -16.58
CA VAL A 17 -4.53 2.05 -17.91
C VAL A 17 -5.35 2.76 -18.99
N ASP A 18 -4.72 3.04 -20.14
CA ASP A 18 -5.42 3.59 -21.32
C ASP A 18 -6.30 2.52 -21.99
N GLU A 19 -5.82 1.27 -22.05
CA GLU A 19 -6.51 0.12 -22.64
C GLU A 19 -6.42 -1.11 -21.72
N GLY A 20 -7.46 -1.95 -21.77
CA GLY A 20 -7.56 -3.15 -20.93
C GLY A 20 -8.08 -2.86 -19.52
N ALA A 21 -7.75 -3.76 -18.59
CA ALA A 21 -8.18 -3.71 -17.20
C ALA A 21 -7.09 -4.22 -16.26
N VAL A 22 -7.08 -3.68 -15.04
CA VAL A 22 -6.32 -4.22 -13.91
C VAL A 22 -7.36 -4.60 -12.86
N GLU A 23 -7.44 -5.88 -12.55
CA GLU A 23 -8.49 -6.42 -11.68
C GLU A 23 -7.90 -6.90 -10.35
N LEU A 24 -8.60 -6.57 -9.26
CA LEU A 24 -8.40 -7.15 -7.94
C LEU A 24 -9.62 -8.03 -7.64
N ASP A 25 -9.41 -9.34 -7.50
CA ASP A 25 -10.49 -10.32 -7.31
C ASP A 25 -11.62 -10.23 -8.34
N GLY A 26 -11.28 -9.92 -9.60
CA GLY A 26 -12.23 -9.81 -10.72
C GLY A 26 -12.99 -8.48 -10.78
N VAL A 27 -12.64 -7.50 -9.94
CA VAL A 27 -13.19 -6.14 -9.99
C VAL A 27 -12.11 -5.19 -10.52
N ASP A 28 -12.43 -4.39 -11.53
CA ASP A 28 -11.49 -3.38 -12.04
C ASP A 28 -11.15 -2.38 -10.92
N VAL A 29 -9.87 -2.10 -10.73
CA VAL A 29 -9.40 -1.16 -9.71
C VAL A 29 -9.94 0.27 -9.90
N ARG A 30 -10.43 0.61 -11.10
CA ARG A 30 -11.11 1.88 -11.40
C ARG A 30 -12.50 1.97 -10.78
N ASP A 31 -13.15 0.82 -10.54
CA ASP A 31 -14.49 0.72 -9.95
C ASP A 31 -14.46 0.65 -8.41
N LEU A 32 -13.28 0.42 -7.81
CA LEU A 32 -13.07 0.48 -6.37
C LEU A 32 -12.88 1.92 -5.90
N THR A 33 -13.32 2.21 -4.67
CA THR A 33 -12.89 3.45 -4.01
C THR A 33 -11.40 3.37 -3.72
N LEU A 34 -10.70 4.52 -3.77
CA LEU A 34 -9.27 4.55 -3.42
C LEU A 34 -9.02 4.09 -1.97
N ALA A 35 -9.98 4.30 -1.07
CA ALA A 35 -9.88 3.86 0.31
C ALA A 35 -9.90 2.32 0.41
N ASP A 36 -10.87 1.67 -0.24
CA ASP A 36 -10.99 0.21 -0.21
C ASP A 36 -9.80 -0.46 -0.90
N LEU A 37 -9.38 0.06 -2.06
CA LEU A 37 -8.22 -0.45 -2.78
C LEU A 37 -6.93 -0.38 -1.93
N ARG A 38 -6.70 0.77 -1.27
CA ARG A 38 -5.50 0.98 -0.43
C ARG A 38 -5.58 0.28 0.92
N HIS A 39 -6.77 -0.11 1.37
CA HIS A 39 -6.92 -0.98 2.53
C HIS A 39 -6.60 -2.44 2.19
N ALA A 40 -6.95 -2.88 0.97
CA ALA A 40 -6.69 -4.23 0.50
C ALA A 40 -5.23 -4.48 0.09
N VAL A 41 -4.51 -3.43 -0.37
CA VAL A 41 -3.15 -3.55 -0.90
C VAL A 41 -2.21 -2.55 -0.24
N SER A 42 -1.07 -3.04 0.26
CA SER A 42 0.04 -2.23 0.78
C SER A 42 1.27 -2.33 -0.12
N ILE A 43 1.97 -1.21 -0.35
CA ILE A 43 3.24 -1.18 -1.09
C ILE A 43 4.39 -0.90 -0.15
N VAL A 44 5.46 -1.69 -0.29
CA VAL A 44 6.79 -1.40 0.26
C VAL A 44 7.66 -0.93 -0.89
N PHE A 45 8.13 0.31 -0.82
CA PHE A 45 9.01 0.89 -1.83
C PHE A 45 10.45 0.37 -1.65
N GLU A 46 11.20 0.30 -2.76
CA GLU A 46 12.63 -0.08 -2.76
C GLU A 46 13.45 0.90 -1.91
N ASP A 47 13.20 2.19 -2.06
CA ASP A 47 13.70 3.22 -1.16
C ASP A 47 12.73 3.37 0.02
N THR A 48 13.20 3.07 1.23
CA THR A 48 12.40 3.22 2.44
C THR A 48 12.29 4.69 2.84
N PHE A 49 11.07 5.15 3.09
CA PHE A 49 10.81 6.46 3.69
C PHE A 49 10.37 6.26 5.15
N LEU A 50 11.02 6.98 6.07
CA LEU A 50 10.64 7.04 7.47
C LEU A 50 10.39 8.50 7.85
N PHE A 51 9.35 8.72 8.65
CA PHE A 51 9.15 10.01 9.31
C PHE A 51 10.22 10.20 10.38
N ASN A 52 10.63 11.46 10.59
CA ASN A 52 11.50 11.84 11.69
C ASN A 52 10.74 11.78 13.03
N ASP A 53 10.52 10.56 13.50
CA ASP A 53 9.76 10.19 14.68
C ASP A 53 10.31 8.86 15.21
N SER A 54 9.75 8.36 16.31
CA SER A 54 10.09 7.05 16.86
C SER A 54 9.79 5.90 15.89
N VAL A 55 10.50 4.78 16.05
CA VAL A 55 10.22 3.54 15.30
C VAL A 55 8.78 3.08 15.55
N ALA A 56 8.32 3.14 16.80
CA ALA A 56 6.95 2.78 17.15
C ALA A 56 5.91 3.65 16.41
N ALA A 57 6.14 4.97 16.32
CA ALA A 57 5.27 5.87 15.58
C ALA A 57 5.26 5.57 14.07
N ASN A 58 6.41 5.23 13.49
CA ASN A 58 6.49 4.82 12.08
C ASN A 58 5.75 3.50 11.82
N ILE A 59 5.82 2.52 12.73
CA ILE A 59 5.09 1.24 12.62
C ILE A 59 3.57 1.47 12.76
N ALA A 60 3.15 2.29 13.73
CA ALA A 60 1.74 2.59 13.98
C ALA A 60 1.13 3.56 12.95
N PHE A 61 1.93 4.12 12.04
CA PHE A 61 1.47 5.17 11.12
C PHE A 61 0.23 4.77 10.31
N SER A 62 0.16 3.53 9.82
CA SER A 62 -0.98 3.02 9.06
C SER A 62 -2.15 2.54 9.93
N ARG A 63 -1.95 2.44 11.25
CA ARG A 63 -2.98 2.04 12.22
C ARG A 63 -2.76 2.75 13.57
N PRO A 64 -3.13 4.04 13.70
CA PRO A 64 -2.77 4.87 14.86
C PRO A 64 -3.34 4.37 16.20
N ASP A 65 -4.38 3.55 16.15
CA ASP A 65 -5.04 2.87 17.27
C ASP A 65 -4.39 1.51 17.61
N ALA A 66 -3.26 1.15 16.99
CA ALA A 66 -2.52 -0.06 17.32
C ALA A 66 -2.05 -0.06 18.79
N SER A 67 -2.25 -1.18 19.46
CA SER A 67 -1.73 -1.38 20.82
C SER A 67 -0.21 -1.56 20.81
N ASN A 68 0.45 -1.34 21.95
CA ASN A 68 1.88 -1.62 22.07
C ASN A 68 2.21 -3.07 21.72
N ASP A 69 1.37 -4.02 22.12
CA ASP A 69 1.53 -5.45 21.77
C ASP A 69 1.44 -5.70 20.26
N ASP A 70 0.58 -4.96 19.55
CA ASP A 70 0.51 -5.03 18.08
C ASP A 70 1.77 -4.47 17.42
N ILE A 71 2.28 -3.35 17.95
CA ILE A 71 3.51 -2.71 17.46
C ILE A 71 4.72 -3.62 17.70
N GLU A 72 4.86 -4.19 18.90
CA GLU A 72 5.92 -5.14 19.22
C GLU A 72 5.86 -6.40 18.35
N ARG A 73 4.65 -6.89 18.04
CA ARG A 73 4.47 -8.02 17.13
C ARG A 73 4.86 -7.68 15.69
N ALA A 74 4.57 -6.47 15.23
CA ALA A 74 4.93 -6.01 13.88
C ALA A 74 6.44 -5.73 13.73
N ALA A 75 7.15 -5.47 14.84
CA ALA A 75 8.59 -5.18 14.86
C ALA A 75 9.50 -6.43 14.92
N ARG A 76 8.92 -7.63 15.08
CA ARG A 76 9.64 -8.92 15.16
C ARG A 76 9.71 -9.61 13.82
#